data_AF-U2QJC0-F1
#
_entry.id   AF-U2QJC0-F1
#
_cell.length_a   1.000
_cell.length_b   1.000
_cell.length_c   1.000
_cell.angle_alpha   90.00
_cell.angle_beta   90.00
_cell.angle_gamma   90.00
#
_symmetry.space_group_name_H-M   'P 1'
#
loop_
_entity.id
_entity.type
_entity.pdbx_description
1 polymer ?
#
loop_
_entity_poly.entity_id
_entity_poly.type
_entity_poly.pdbx_seq_one_letter_code
_entity_poly.pdbx_strand_id
1 'polypeptide(L)'
;MQSSESLGLPPNSLSTEESIKQGCKYFASLLSSCKEKGMTDINVVIQSYNYGGGYADYVAKNGKKHSFNLAENFARNKSGGTKVTYTNPIAVSKNGGWRYNYGNMFYVELVNQYLTVKQFSNATVQAVMNEALKYQGWKYVYGGSNPNTSFDCSGLTQWCYGKAGISLPRTAQAQYDATQHIPLSQAQAGDLVFFHSTYNTSDYVTHVGIYVGNNQMYHAGNPIGYTDLTSAYWQQHIICAGRIKQ
;
A
#
# COMPACT_ATOMS: atom_id res chain seq x y z
N MET A 1 9.53 9.93 5.96
CA MET A 1 9.64 10.29 4.53
C MET A 1 11.09 10.45 4.03
N GLN A 2 12.13 10.39 4.88
CA GLN A 2 13.53 10.73 4.48
C GLN A 2 13.61 12.09 3.78
N SER A 3 13.06 13.09 4.47
CA SER A 3 12.81 14.43 3.91
C SER A 3 13.66 15.52 4.56
N SER A 4 14.57 15.16 5.46
CA SER A 4 15.45 16.11 6.16
C SER A 4 16.37 16.85 5.19
N GLU A 5 16.94 16.11 4.23
CA GLU A 5 17.87 16.60 3.22
C GLU A 5 17.20 17.60 2.27
N SER A 6 15.87 17.49 2.07
CA SER A 6 15.10 18.49 1.30
C SER A 6 15.02 19.87 1.96
N LEU A 7 15.35 19.94 3.26
CA LEU A 7 15.51 21.19 4.03
C LEU A 7 16.97 21.58 4.25
N GLY A 8 17.93 20.83 3.68
CA GLY A 8 19.35 21.01 3.95
C GLY A 8 19.78 20.56 5.35
N LEU A 9 18.98 19.73 6.03
CA LEU A 9 19.32 19.13 7.32
C LEU A 9 20.10 17.81 7.14
N PRO A 10 20.87 17.36 8.15
CA PRO A 10 21.45 16.02 8.16
C PRO A 10 20.38 14.91 8.05
N PRO A 11 20.73 13.71 7.56
CA PRO A 11 19.80 12.58 7.47
C PRO A 11 19.13 12.26 8.82
N ASN A 12 17.85 11.90 8.80
CA ASN A 12 17.04 11.52 9.98
C ASN A 12 16.89 12.59 11.07
N SER A 13 16.93 13.88 10.72
CA SER A 13 16.82 14.98 11.69
C SER A 13 15.39 15.39 12.06
N LEU A 14 14.36 14.87 11.37
CA LEU A 14 12.96 15.25 11.59
C LEU A 14 12.21 14.15 12.33
N SER A 15 11.29 14.53 13.22
CA SER A 15 10.30 13.59 13.79
C SER A 15 9.37 13.02 12.71
N THR A 16 8.56 12.02 13.06
CA THR A 16 7.61 11.40 12.12
C THR A 16 6.65 12.42 11.52
N GLU A 17 6.02 13.26 12.34
CA GLU A 17 5.04 14.25 11.89
C GLU A 17 5.68 15.34 11.02
N GLU A 18 6.85 15.85 11.45
CA GLU A 18 7.61 16.83 10.67
C GLU A 18 8.08 16.25 9.33
N SER A 19 8.51 14.98 9.32
CA SER A 19 8.92 14.31 8.09
C SER A 19 7.76 14.13 7.12
N ILE A 20 6.56 13.78 7.61
CA ILE A 20 5.34 13.71 6.78
C ILE A 20 5.02 15.09 6.21
N LYS A 21 4.95 16.12 7.06
CA LYS A 21 4.65 17.50 6.65
C LYS A 21 5.63 18.00 5.58
N GLN A 22 6.93 17.82 5.82
CA GLN A 22 7.96 18.26 4.89
C GLN A 22 7.94 17.43 3.60
N GLY A 23 7.77 16.11 3.69
CA GLY A 23 7.68 15.24 2.52
C GLY A 23 6.53 15.62 1.59
N CYS A 24 5.33 15.86 2.14
CA CYS A 24 4.17 16.33 1.39
C CYS A 24 4.41 17.70 0.75
N LYS A 25 4.97 18.66 1.51
CA LYS A 25 5.32 19.99 1.00
C LYS A 25 6.30 19.91 -0.17
N TYR A 26 7.34 19.11 -0.04
CA TYR A 26 8.36 18.96 -1.07
C TYR A 26 7.79 18.32 -2.34
N PHE A 27 7.04 17.22 -2.20
CA PHE A 27 6.39 16.58 -3.35
C PHE A 27 5.42 17.53 -4.08
N ALA A 28 4.63 18.32 -3.33
CA ALA A 28 3.75 19.33 -3.91
C ALA A 28 4.53 20.41 -4.69
N SER A 29 5.67 20.88 -4.17
CA SER A 29 6.52 21.85 -4.90
C SER A 29 7.09 21.27 -6.20
N LEU A 30 7.50 20.00 -6.20
CA LEU A 30 7.99 19.32 -7.40
C LEU A 30 6.87 19.15 -8.44
N LEU A 31 5.66 18.80 -7.98
CA LEU A 31 4.48 18.70 -8.84
C LEU A 31 4.14 20.04 -9.49
N SER A 32 4.12 21.14 -8.72
CA SER A 32 3.89 22.49 -9.26
C SER A 32 4.95 22.87 -10.28
N SER A 33 6.24 22.66 -9.96
CA SER A 33 7.36 22.91 -10.87
C SER A 33 7.25 22.12 -12.18
N CYS A 34 6.78 20.86 -12.13
CA CYS A 34 6.55 20.06 -13.33
C CYS A 34 5.38 20.59 -14.16
N LYS A 35 4.28 20.99 -13.51
CA LYS A 35 3.11 21.59 -14.18
C LYS A 35 3.46 22.89 -14.89
N GLU A 36 4.21 23.78 -14.24
CA GLU A 36 4.71 25.04 -14.84
C GLU A 36 5.58 24.80 -16.08
N LYS A 37 6.29 23.66 -16.14
CA LYS A 37 7.10 23.22 -17.30
C LYS A 37 6.27 22.51 -18.38
N GLY A 38 4.97 22.36 -18.18
CA GLY A 38 4.06 21.65 -19.10
C GLY A 38 4.28 20.13 -19.11
N MET A 39 4.73 19.54 -18.00
CA MET A 39 4.87 18.10 -17.84
C MET A 39 3.68 17.53 -17.06
N THR A 40 3.08 16.45 -17.57
CA THR A 40 1.95 15.74 -16.93
C THR A 40 2.32 14.37 -16.39
N ASP A 41 3.53 13.89 -16.70
CA ASP A 41 4.01 12.57 -16.27
C ASP A 41 4.45 12.60 -14.79
N ILE A 42 3.67 11.94 -13.94
CA ILE A 42 3.91 11.88 -12.48
C ILE A 42 5.25 11.21 -12.14
N ASN A 43 5.79 10.35 -13.03
CA ASN A 43 7.08 9.70 -12.79
C ASN A 43 8.24 10.70 -12.79
N VAL A 44 8.08 11.87 -13.43
CA VAL A 44 9.06 12.96 -13.33
C VAL A 44 9.12 13.51 -11.91
N VAL A 45 7.96 13.69 -11.26
CA VAL A 45 7.85 14.16 -9.88
C VAL A 45 8.42 13.11 -8.91
N ILE A 46 8.05 11.84 -9.11
CA ILE A 46 8.54 10.71 -8.30
C ILE A 46 10.07 10.65 -8.35
N GLN A 47 10.68 10.64 -9.55
CA GLN A 47 12.14 10.60 -9.66
C GLN A 47 12.80 11.87 -9.10
N SER A 48 12.16 13.03 -9.26
CA SER A 48 12.67 14.30 -8.71
C SER A 48 12.63 14.34 -7.18
N TYR A 49 11.80 13.53 -6.52
CA TYR A 49 11.87 13.39 -5.07
C TYR A 49 13.22 12.81 -4.62
N ASN A 50 13.77 11.87 -5.41
CA ASN A 50 15.06 11.24 -5.14
C ASN A 50 16.27 12.05 -5.69
N TYR A 51 16.13 12.63 -6.89
CA TYR A 51 17.20 13.37 -7.56
C TYR A 51 17.22 14.87 -7.31
N GLY A 52 16.19 15.39 -6.64
CA GLY A 52 15.94 16.82 -6.53
C GLY A 52 15.33 17.44 -7.80
N GLY A 53 14.92 18.71 -7.68
CA GLY A 53 14.21 19.45 -8.74
C GLY A 53 14.98 19.60 -10.05
N GLY A 54 16.31 19.50 -10.03
CA GLY A 54 17.14 19.56 -11.24
C GLY A 54 16.85 18.43 -12.23
N TYR A 55 16.27 17.31 -11.79
CA TYR A 55 15.82 16.27 -12.71
C TYR A 55 14.60 16.72 -13.53
N ALA A 56 13.66 17.44 -12.93
CA ALA A 56 12.53 18.02 -13.65
C ALA A 56 12.99 19.00 -14.73
N ASP A 57 13.98 19.83 -14.44
CA ASP A 57 14.59 20.74 -15.42
C ASP A 57 15.25 19.99 -16.58
N TYR A 58 15.92 18.87 -16.27
CA TYR A 58 16.54 18.01 -17.27
C TYR A 58 15.50 17.36 -18.18
N VAL A 59 14.43 16.77 -17.63
CA VAL A 59 13.38 16.11 -18.42
C VAL A 59 12.58 17.11 -19.25
N ALA A 60 12.34 18.33 -18.74
CA ALA A 60 11.63 19.36 -19.50
C ALA A 60 12.32 19.72 -20.83
N LYS A 61 13.65 19.59 -20.90
CA LYS A 61 14.47 19.79 -22.11
C LYS A 61 14.61 18.54 -22.97
N ASN A 62 14.19 17.38 -22.46
CA ASN A 62 14.40 16.06 -23.09
C ASN A 62 13.08 15.30 -23.27
N GLY A 63 12.09 15.96 -23.89
CA GLY A 63 10.83 15.31 -24.28
C GLY A 63 9.72 15.29 -23.22
N LYS A 64 9.93 15.93 -22.05
CA LYS A 64 8.88 16.20 -21.04
C LYS A 64 8.23 14.96 -20.41
N LYS A 65 8.81 13.77 -20.61
CA LYS A 65 8.37 12.50 -20.04
C LYS A 65 9.53 11.77 -19.40
N HIS A 66 9.28 11.11 -18.29
CA HIS A 66 10.28 10.25 -17.65
C HIS A 66 10.57 9.04 -18.55
N SER A 67 11.83 8.61 -18.55
CA SER A 67 12.22 7.27 -18.97
C SER A 67 13.40 6.80 -18.13
N PHE A 68 13.58 5.49 -18.04
CA PHE A 68 14.74 4.91 -17.36
C PHE A 68 16.06 5.46 -17.91
N ASN A 69 16.18 5.58 -19.25
CA ASN A 69 17.39 6.10 -19.89
C ASN A 69 17.70 7.55 -19.48
N LEU A 70 16.68 8.40 -19.31
CA LEU A 70 16.89 9.76 -18.80
C LEU A 70 17.33 9.75 -17.33
N ALA A 71 16.75 8.88 -16.50
CA ALA A 71 17.15 8.74 -15.10
C ALA A 71 18.58 8.22 -14.95
N GLU A 72 18.97 7.25 -15.79
CA GLU A 72 20.31 6.69 -15.87
C GLU A 72 21.33 7.75 -16.33
N ASN A 73 21.05 8.45 -17.44
CA ASN A 73 21.94 9.48 -17.97
C ASN A 73 22.13 10.64 -16.99
N PHE A 74 21.06 11.05 -16.30
CA PHE A 74 21.15 12.08 -15.27
C PHE A 74 22.10 11.66 -14.14
N ALA A 75 21.94 10.44 -13.60
CA ALA A 75 22.83 9.94 -12.56
C ALA A 75 24.26 9.71 -13.05
N ARG A 76 24.45 9.24 -14.28
CA ARG A 76 25.78 9.12 -14.91
C ARG A 76 26.51 10.46 -14.90
N ASN A 77 25.84 11.51 -15.36
CA ASN A 77 26.42 12.85 -15.43
C ASN A 77 26.73 13.41 -14.03
N LYS A 78 25.82 13.23 -13.07
CA LYS A 78 26.00 13.70 -11.69
C LYS A 78 27.07 12.94 -10.90
N SER A 79 27.29 11.67 -11.22
CA SER A 79 28.30 10.82 -10.56
C SER A 79 29.67 10.83 -11.26
N GLY A 80 29.83 11.56 -12.36
CA GLY A 80 31.03 11.48 -13.20
C GLY A 80 31.26 10.09 -13.80
N GLY A 81 30.19 9.30 -13.98
CA GLY A 81 30.26 7.92 -14.46
C GLY A 81 30.61 6.87 -13.41
N THR A 82 30.78 7.25 -12.14
CA THR A 82 31.10 6.33 -11.05
C THR A 82 29.92 5.40 -10.76
N LYS A 83 30.19 4.09 -10.69
CA LYS A 83 29.18 3.06 -10.38
C LYS A 83 29.36 2.51 -8.97
N VAL A 84 28.26 2.03 -8.39
CA VAL A 84 28.22 1.30 -7.12
C VAL A 84 27.38 0.04 -7.27
N THR A 85 27.75 -1.01 -6.53
CA THR A 85 26.99 -2.26 -6.47
C THR A 85 25.59 -2.00 -5.93
N TYR A 86 24.59 -2.61 -6.58
CA TYR A 86 23.20 -2.51 -6.18
C TYR A 86 22.45 -3.80 -6.54
N THR A 87 22.36 -4.71 -5.57
CA THR A 87 21.87 -6.08 -5.74
C THR A 87 20.34 -6.22 -5.68
N ASN A 88 19.59 -5.11 -5.80
CA ASN A 88 18.15 -5.20 -5.90
C ASN A 88 17.74 -6.04 -7.14
N PRO A 89 16.77 -6.97 -7.06
CA PRO A 89 16.40 -7.84 -8.17
C PRO A 89 16.07 -7.10 -9.48
N ILE A 90 15.47 -5.90 -9.39
CA ILE A 90 15.18 -5.06 -10.57
C ILE A 90 16.49 -4.67 -11.27
N ALA A 91 17.48 -4.19 -10.50
CA ALA A 91 18.78 -3.81 -11.03
C ALA A 91 19.57 -5.03 -11.55
N VAL A 92 19.56 -6.15 -10.82
CA VAL A 92 20.19 -7.40 -11.24
C VAL A 92 19.65 -7.84 -12.61
N SER A 93 18.32 -7.88 -12.76
CA SER A 93 17.69 -8.25 -14.03
C SER A 93 17.94 -7.24 -15.15
N LYS A 94 18.10 -5.95 -14.83
CA LYS A 94 18.25 -4.89 -15.83
C LYS A 94 19.67 -4.77 -16.36
N ASN A 95 20.67 -4.81 -15.47
CA ASN A 95 22.04 -4.45 -15.81
C ASN A 95 23.13 -5.25 -15.07
N GLY A 96 22.76 -6.31 -14.34
CA GLY A 96 23.71 -7.12 -13.56
C GLY A 96 23.95 -6.63 -12.13
N GLY A 97 23.17 -5.65 -11.64
CA GLY A 97 23.14 -5.30 -10.23
C GLY A 97 24.04 -4.12 -9.85
N TRP A 98 23.93 -3.01 -10.58
CA TRP A 98 24.64 -1.77 -10.27
C TRP A 98 23.79 -0.53 -10.55
N ARG A 99 24.20 0.60 -9.96
CA ARG A 99 23.68 1.93 -10.31
C ARG A 99 24.80 2.97 -10.36
N TYR A 100 24.57 4.10 -11.02
CA TYR A 100 25.46 5.24 -10.88
C TYR A 100 25.41 5.81 -9.47
N ASN A 101 26.53 6.35 -8.98
CA ASN A 101 26.69 6.82 -7.60
C ASN A 101 26.05 8.21 -7.36
N TYR A 102 24.78 8.35 -7.75
CA TYR A 102 23.97 9.54 -7.52
C TYR A 102 22.49 9.15 -7.46
N GLY A 103 21.85 9.39 -6.31
CA GLY A 103 20.47 8.95 -6.05
C GLY A 103 20.23 7.48 -6.40
N ASN A 104 19.07 7.16 -6.96
CA ASN A 104 18.74 5.84 -7.46
C ASN A 104 17.98 5.91 -8.79
N MET A 105 18.61 5.45 -9.89
CA MET A 105 18.01 5.45 -11.23
C MET A 105 16.84 4.48 -11.40
N PHE A 106 16.64 3.58 -10.44
CA PHE A 106 15.51 2.65 -10.36
C PHE A 106 14.37 3.19 -9.47
N TYR A 107 14.43 4.43 -8.97
CA TYR A 107 13.50 4.94 -7.94
C TYR A 107 12.03 4.90 -8.37
N VAL A 108 11.73 5.27 -9.62
CA VAL A 108 10.37 5.17 -10.17
C VAL A 108 9.86 3.72 -10.15
N GLU A 109 10.68 2.76 -10.56
CA GLU A 109 10.31 1.34 -10.57
C GLU A 109 10.13 0.79 -9.15
N LEU A 110 10.97 1.25 -8.21
CA LEU A 110 10.85 0.91 -6.79
C LEU A 110 9.54 1.44 -6.19
N VAL A 111 9.21 2.70 -6.44
CA VAL A 111 7.99 3.33 -5.91
C VAL A 111 6.74 2.74 -6.56
N ASN A 112 6.77 2.49 -7.88
CA ASN A 112 5.61 1.97 -8.60
C ASN A 112 5.22 0.54 -8.21
N GLN A 113 6.11 -0.24 -7.58
CA GLN A 113 5.73 -1.50 -6.94
C GLN A 113 4.69 -1.34 -5.82
N TYR A 114 4.61 -0.14 -5.22
CA TYR A 114 3.71 0.17 -4.11
C TYR A 114 2.62 1.18 -4.45
N LEU A 115 2.70 1.85 -5.61
CA LEU A 115 1.68 2.80 -6.09
C LEU A 115 0.55 2.16 -6.89
N THR A 116 0.60 0.84 -7.12
CA THR A 116 -0.60 0.10 -7.48
C THR A 116 -1.58 0.17 -6.32
N VAL A 117 -2.45 1.18 -6.31
CA VAL A 117 -3.74 1.10 -5.62
C VAL A 117 -4.31 -0.24 -6.08
N LYS A 118 -4.48 -1.18 -5.15
CA LYS A 118 -4.88 -2.54 -5.49
C LYS A 118 -6.24 -2.44 -6.18
N GLN A 119 -6.21 -2.50 -7.51
CA GLN A 119 -7.41 -2.50 -8.33
C GLN A 119 -7.80 -3.96 -8.46
N PHE A 120 -9.00 -4.27 -8.02
CA PHE A 120 -9.57 -5.59 -8.14
C PHE A 120 -10.39 -5.62 -9.43
N SER A 121 -10.13 -6.62 -10.28
CA SER A 121 -10.88 -6.81 -11.52
C SER A 121 -12.37 -7.04 -11.27
N ASN A 122 -12.73 -7.57 -10.09
CA ASN A 122 -14.10 -7.71 -9.65
C ASN A 122 -14.62 -6.39 -9.05
N ALA A 123 -15.65 -5.81 -9.69
CA ALA A 123 -16.24 -4.52 -9.30
C ALA A 123 -16.81 -4.51 -7.87
N THR A 124 -17.40 -5.62 -7.41
CA THR A 124 -17.91 -5.75 -6.05
C THR A 124 -16.77 -5.69 -5.03
N VAL A 125 -15.67 -6.41 -5.29
CA VAL A 125 -14.48 -6.39 -4.43
C VAL A 125 -13.87 -5.00 -4.39
N GLN A 126 -13.81 -4.31 -5.53
CA GLN A 126 -13.36 -2.92 -5.58
C GLN A 126 -14.24 -1.99 -4.74
N ALA A 127 -15.57 -2.15 -4.79
CA ALA A 127 -16.50 -1.37 -3.99
C ALA A 127 -16.32 -1.62 -2.48
N VAL A 128 -16.19 -2.89 -2.08
CA VAL A 128 -15.90 -3.28 -0.68
C VAL A 128 -14.63 -2.61 -0.18
N MET A 129 -13.55 -2.68 -0.95
CA MET A 129 -12.26 -2.13 -0.55
C MET A 129 -12.22 -0.60 -0.59
N ASN A 130 -12.89 0.03 -1.55
CA ASN A 130 -13.07 1.49 -1.58
C ASN A 130 -13.78 2.00 -0.32
N GLU A 131 -14.77 1.26 0.19
CA GLU A 131 -15.42 1.59 1.46
C GLU A 131 -14.50 1.32 2.65
N ALA A 132 -13.86 0.14 2.72
CA ALA A 132 -13.02 -0.26 3.83
C ALA A 132 -11.83 0.70 4.06
N LEU A 133 -11.23 1.21 2.98
CA LEU A 133 -10.07 2.10 3.03
C LEU A 133 -10.38 3.47 3.65
N LYS A 134 -11.66 3.89 3.70
CA LYS A 134 -12.07 5.12 4.40
C LYS A 134 -11.78 5.07 5.90
N TYR A 135 -11.65 3.86 6.45
CA TYR A 135 -11.44 3.62 7.88
C TYR A 135 -10.01 3.19 8.20
N GLN A 136 -9.09 3.27 7.24
CA GLN A 136 -7.69 2.92 7.48
C GLN A 136 -7.11 3.79 8.59
N GLY A 137 -6.48 3.16 9.59
CA GLY A 137 -5.92 3.85 10.75
C GLY A 137 -6.91 4.12 11.89
N TRP A 138 -8.21 3.84 11.71
CA TRP A 138 -9.21 4.04 12.77
C TRP A 138 -9.00 3.06 13.93
N LYS A 139 -9.49 3.45 15.12
CA LYS A 139 -9.40 2.63 16.33
C LYS A 139 -10.44 1.49 16.30
N TYR A 140 -10.05 0.30 16.73
CA TYR A 140 -10.99 -0.80 16.99
C TYR A 140 -11.99 -0.44 18.10
N VAL A 141 -13.28 -0.69 17.87
CA VAL A 141 -14.34 -0.52 18.87
C VAL A 141 -15.21 -1.77 18.92
N TYR A 142 -15.14 -2.51 20.03
CA TYR A 142 -15.95 -3.69 20.27
C TYR A 142 -17.45 -3.36 20.15
N GLY A 143 -18.19 -4.12 19.36
CA GLY A 143 -19.61 -3.88 19.08
C GLY A 143 -19.86 -2.85 17.97
N GLY A 144 -18.85 -2.09 17.54
CA GLY A 144 -18.97 -1.09 16.49
C GLY A 144 -19.25 -1.72 15.12
N SER A 145 -20.19 -1.14 14.37
CA SER A 145 -20.60 -1.66 13.05
C SER A 145 -20.96 -0.57 12.03
N ASN A 146 -20.59 0.68 12.31
CA ASN A 146 -20.83 1.81 11.40
C ASN A 146 -19.85 2.96 11.68
N PRO A 147 -19.70 3.93 10.75
CA PRO A 147 -18.71 5.00 10.87
C PRO A 147 -18.88 5.92 12.09
N ASN A 148 -20.07 6.01 12.69
CA ASN A 148 -20.28 6.86 13.87
C ASN A 148 -19.68 6.23 15.14
N THR A 149 -19.51 4.90 15.15
CA THR A 149 -19.00 4.14 16.31
C THR A 149 -17.60 3.58 16.09
N SER A 150 -17.04 3.74 14.89
CA SER A 150 -16.00 2.85 14.37
C SER A 150 -16.48 1.39 14.33
N PHE A 151 -15.55 0.45 14.20
CA PHE A 151 -15.83 -0.95 13.87
C PHE A 151 -15.10 -1.94 14.77
N ASP A 152 -15.75 -3.08 15.00
CA ASP A 152 -15.06 -4.35 15.26
C ASP A 152 -14.87 -5.15 13.96
N CYS A 153 -14.26 -6.34 14.06
CA CYS A 153 -13.87 -7.15 12.91
C CYS A 153 -15.05 -7.49 11.99
N SER A 154 -16.13 -8.01 12.57
CA SER A 154 -17.33 -8.43 11.84
C SER A 154 -18.25 -7.27 11.48
N GLY A 155 -18.22 -6.18 12.25
CA GLY A 155 -18.91 -4.94 11.93
C GLY A 155 -18.32 -4.24 10.70
N LEU A 156 -16.98 -4.25 10.56
CA LEU A 156 -16.31 -3.70 9.37
C LEU A 156 -16.70 -4.48 8.10
N THR A 157 -16.61 -5.81 8.13
CA THR A 157 -17.00 -6.64 6.99
C THR A 157 -18.47 -6.43 6.66
N GLN A 158 -19.37 -6.53 7.64
CA GLN A 158 -20.81 -6.31 7.43
C GLN A 158 -21.09 -4.97 6.75
N TRP A 159 -20.48 -3.88 7.23
CA TRP A 159 -20.68 -2.56 6.65
C TRP A 159 -20.17 -2.45 5.21
N CYS A 160 -18.93 -2.86 4.97
CA CYS A 160 -18.31 -2.73 3.64
C CYS A 160 -19.00 -3.59 2.58
N TYR A 161 -19.37 -4.83 2.92
CA TYR A 161 -20.15 -5.69 2.03
C TYR A 161 -21.56 -5.16 1.83
N GLY A 162 -22.20 -4.63 2.87
CA GLY A 162 -23.51 -3.97 2.76
C GLY A 162 -23.51 -2.79 1.78
N LYS A 163 -22.44 -1.98 1.80
CA LYS A 163 -22.25 -0.89 0.82
C LYS A 163 -22.00 -1.37 -0.61
N ALA A 164 -21.51 -2.59 -0.77
CA ALA A 164 -21.38 -3.27 -2.05
C ALA A 164 -22.62 -4.09 -2.45
N GLY A 165 -23.73 -3.98 -1.70
CA GLY A 165 -24.99 -4.66 -1.99
C GLY A 165 -25.10 -6.10 -1.46
N ILE A 166 -24.17 -6.53 -0.60
CA ILE A 166 -24.13 -7.89 -0.04
C ILE A 166 -24.49 -7.83 1.46
N SER A 167 -25.54 -8.56 1.85
CA SER A 167 -25.93 -8.67 3.25
C SER A 167 -25.11 -9.75 3.96
N LEU A 168 -24.40 -9.37 5.03
CA LEU A 168 -23.69 -10.31 5.90
C LEU A 168 -24.28 -10.30 7.32
N PRO A 169 -24.30 -11.45 8.01
CA PRO A 169 -24.63 -11.52 9.43
C PRO A 169 -23.69 -10.68 10.31
N ARG A 170 -24.14 -10.37 11.53
CA ARG A 170 -23.42 -9.45 12.42
C ARG A 170 -22.13 -10.02 13.02
N THR A 171 -22.10 -11.29 13.37
CA THR A 171 -20.97 -11.90 14.09
C THR A 171 -20.02 -12.63 13.14
N ALA A 172 -18.74 -12.74 13.52
CA ALA A 172 -17.74 -13.46 12.71
C ALA A 172 -18.13 -14.94 12.52
N GLN A 173 -18.65 -15.58 13.58
CA GLN A 173 -19.19 -16.94 13.52
C GLN A 173 -20.33 -17.07 12.50
N ALA A 174 -21.33 -16.18 12.55
CA ALA A 174 -22.44 -16.25 11.62
C ALA A 174 -22.03 -15.91 10.18
N GLN A 175 -21.04 -15.04 9.97
CA GLN A 175 -20.46 -14.81 8.65
C GLN A 175 -19.74 -16.06 8.13
N TYR A 176 -18.99 -16.75 8.98
CA TYR A 176 -18.37 -18.04 8.66
C TYR A 176 -19.43 -19.06 8.24
N ASP A 177 -20.50 -19.22 9.01
CA ASP A 177 -21.59 -20.17 8.73
C ASP A 177 -22.34 -19.84 7.41
N ALA A 178 -22.40 -18.56 7.04
CA ALA A 178 -23.06 -18.08 5.82
C ALA A 178 -22.21 -18.22 4.54
N THR A 179 -20.91 -18.48 4.66
CA THR A 179 -19.98 -18.58 3.51
C THR A 179 -19.69 -20.02 3.09
N GLN A 180 -19.23 -20.20 1.85
CA GLN A 180 -18.64 -21.46 1.41
C GLN A 180 -17.17 -21.52 1.85
N HIS A 181 -16.81 -22.49 2.69
CA HIS A 181 -15.44 -22.64 3.17
C HIS A 181 -14.52 -23.16 2.07
N ILE A 182 -13.37 -22.52 1.94
CA ILE A 182 -12.32 -22.85 0.98
C ILE A 182 -10.95 -22.73 1.66
N PRO A 183 -9.94 -23.52 1.23
CA PRO A 183 -8.59 -23.34 1.74
C PRO A 183 -8.05 -21.97 1.33
N LEU A 184 -7.21 -21.35 2.18
CA LEU A 184 -6.63 -20.03 1.91
C LEU A 184 -5.85 -19.98 0.57
N SER A 185 -5.27 -21.12 0.14
CA SER A 185 -4.58 -21.24 -1.15
C SER A 185 -5.49 -21.05 -2.38
N GLN A 186 -6.81 -21.21 -2.22
CA GLN A 186 -7.82 -20.97 -3.26
C GLN A 186 -8.56 -19.65 -3.07
N ALA A 187 -8.22 -18.89 -2.02
CA ALA A 187 -8.85 -17.63 -1.72
C ALA A 187 -8.52 -16.59 -2.80
N GLN A 188 -9.53 -15.81 -3.16
CA GLN A 188 -9.45 -14.68 -4.06
C GLN A 188 -9.79 -13.41 -3.29
N ALA A 189 -9.33 -12.27 -3.80
CA ALA A 189 -9.67 -11.01 -3.16
C ALA A 189 -11.20 -10.85 -3.05
N GLY A 190 -11.68 -10.45 -1.87
CA GLY A 190 -13.11 -10.40 -1.55
C GLY A 190 -13.68 -11.68 -0.95
N ASP A 191 -12.91 -12.76 -0.82
CA ASP A 191 -13.26 -13.81 0.14
C ASP A 191 -13.00 -13.28 1.57
N LEU A 192 -13.73 -13.80 2.56
CA LEU A 192 -13.43 -13.56 3.97
C LEU A 192 -12.33 -14.52 4.43
N VAL A 193 -11.55 -14.12 5.44
CA VAL A 193 -10.60 -15.01 6.13
C VAL A 193 -10.96 -15.05 7.61
N PHE A 194 -11.07 -16.26 8.17
CA PHE A 194 -11.56 -16.50 9.52
C PHE A 194 -10.46 -17.05 10.42
N PHE A 195 -10.53 -16.71 11.70
CA PHE A 195 -9.56 -17.12 12.69
C PHE A 195 -10.23 -17.59 13.99
N HIS A 196 -9.56 -18.48 14.70
CA HIS A 196 -9.99 -18.99 16.01
C HIS A 196 -9.09 -18.47 17.12
N SER A 197 -9.55 -18.54 18.37
CA SER A 197 -8.74 -18.33 19.60
C SER A 197 -7.96 -17.01 19.69
N THR A 198 -8.36 -15.96 18.97
CA THR A 198 -7.71 -14.63 19.03
C THR A 198 -8.04 -13.86 20.31
N TYR A 199 -9.12 -14.25 21.00
CA TYR A 199 -9.50 -13.81 22.35
C TYR A 199 -10.36 -14.88 23.02
N ASN A 200 -10.56 -14.76 24.35
CA ASN A 200 -11.35 -15.72 25.13
C ASN A 200 -12.85 -15.58 24.85
N THR A 201 -13.44 -16.60 24.24
CA THR A 201 -14.89 -16.74 23.99
C THR A 201 -15.24 -18.22 23.83
N SER A 202 -16.53 -18.55 23.89
CA SER A 202 -17.05 -19.89 23.58
C SER A 202 -17.16 -20.15 22.06
N ASP A 203 -17.15 -19.10 21.25
CA ASP A 203 -17.27 -19.21 19.80
C ASP A 203 -16.00 -19.81 19.19
N TYR A 204 -16.16 -20.62 18.14
CA TYR A 204 -15.02 -21.18 17.41
C TYR A 204 -14.32 -20.10 16.58
N VAL A 205 -15.10 -19.28 15.86
CA VAL A 205 -14.59 -18.18 15.05
C VAL A 205 -14.55 -16.91 15.88
N THR A 206 -13.34 -16.41 16.12
CA THR A 206 -13.09 -15.24 16.97
C THR A 206 -12.65 -14.02 16.18
N HIS A 207 -12.27 -14.16 14.91
CA HIS A 207 -11.91 -12.99 14.09
C HIS A 207 -12.23 -13.22 12.62
N VAL A 208 -12.48 -12.11 11.91
CA VAL A 208 -12.72 -12.11 10.46
C VAL A 208 -12.01 -10.92 9.81
N GLY A 209 -11.49 -11.12 8.60
CA GLY A 209 -10.93 -10.09 7.73
C GLY A 209 -11.36 -10.26 6.28
N ILE A 210 -11.11 -9.24 5.47
CA ILE A 210 -11.31 -9.25 4.02
C ILE A 210 -10.01 -9.70 3.39
N TYR A 211 -9.98 -10.88 2.76
CA TYR A 211 -8.80 -11.31 2.03
C TYR A 211 -8.60 -10.41 0.81
N VAL A 212 -7.38 -9.91 0.62
CA VAL A 212 -7.07 -9.01 -0.49
C VAL A 212 -6.10 -9.64 -1.49
N GLY A 213 -5.71 -10.91 -1.33
CA GLY A 213 -4.70 -11.57 -2.17
C GLY A 213 -3.27 -11.32 -1.68
N ASN A 214 -2.32 -12.14 -2.17
CA ASN A 214 -0.90 -12.13 -1.78
C ASN A 214 -0.68 -12.38 -0.27
N ASN A 215 -1.42 -13.31 0.34
CA ASN A 215 -1.35 -13.59 1.78
C ASN A 215 -1.57 -12.34 2.65
N GLN A 216 -2.40 -11.40 2.21
CA GLN A 216 -2.76 -10.23 2.98
C GLN A 216 -4.27 -10.19 3.22
N MET A 217 -4.65 -9.64 4.37
CA MET A 217 -6.03 -9.23 4.65
C MET A 217 -6.10 -7.75 4.99
N TYR A 218 -7.28 -7.17 4.81
CA TYR A 218 -7.69 -5.92 5.43
C TYR A 218 -8.72 -6.23 6.51
N HIS A 219 -8.52 -5.75 7.73
CA HIS A 219 -9.41 -6.08 8.86
C HIS A 219 -9.50 -4.92 9.85
N ALA A 220 -10.53 -4.96 10.70
CA ALA A 220 -10.52 -4.16 11.91
C ALA A 220 -9.58 -4.81 12.94
N GLY A 221 -8.28 -4.59 12.74
CA GLY A 221 -7.29 -4.70 13.79
C GLY A 221 -7.30 -3.46 14.66
N ASN A 222 -6.24 -3.25 15.44
CA ASN A 222 -6.07 -2.00 16.18
C ASN A 222 -4.67 -1.41 15.90
N PRO A 223 -4.54 -0.49 14.93
CA PRO A 223 -5.62 0.15 14.16
C PRO A 223 -6.20 -0.72 13.04
N ILE A 224 -7.33 -0.30 12.46
CA ILE A 224 -7.93 -0.88 11.25
C ILE A 224 -6.94 -0.74 10.08
N GLY A 225 -6.70 -1.81 9.33
CA GLY A 225 -5.77 -1.76 8.21
C GLY A 225 -5.39 -3.11 7.63
N TYR A 226 -4.31 -3.09 6.85
CA TYR A 226 -3.73 -4.27 6.25
C TYR A 226 -2.90 -5.06 7.26
N THR A 227 -2.87 -6.38 7.10
CA THR A 227 -1.94 -7.24 7.84
C THR A 227 -1.53 -8.43 6.99
N ASP A 228 -0.26 -8.83 7.16
CA ASP A 228 0.34 -9.99 6.52
C ASP A 228 -0.07 -11.28 7.25
N LEU A 229 -0.69 -12.20 6.50
CA LEU A 229 -1.14 -13.49 7.00
C LEU A 229 0.02 -14.47 7.18
N THR A 230 1.22 -14.22 6.65
CA THR A 230 2.39 -15.10 6.86
C THR A 230 3.04 -14.95 8.22
N SER A 231 2.56 -14.01 9.07
CA SER A 231 3.07 -13.88 10.43
C SER A 231 2.77 -15.14 11.26
N ALA A 232 3.68 -15.49 12.16
CA ALA A 232 3.52 -16.69 13.00
C ALA A 232 2.20 -16.66 13.81
N TYR A 233 1.81 -15.48 14.28
CA TYR A 233 0.54 -15.30 14.99
C TYR A 233 -0.65 -15.67 14.09
N TRP A 234 -0.76 -15.08 12.89
CA TRP A 234 -1.92 -15.37 12.04
C TRP A 234 -1.92 -16.80 11.52
N GLN A 235 -0.75 -17.36 11.17
CA GLN A 235 -0.65 -18.76 10.78
C GLN A 235 -1.16 -19.73 11.85
N GLN A 236 -0.97 -19.43 13.14
CA GLN A 236 -1.46 -20.25 14.25
C GLN A 236 -2.97 -20.15 14.48
N HIS A 237 -3.63 -19.12 13.96
CA HIS A 237 -5.04 -18.83 14.25
C HIS A 237 -5.95 -18.96 13.01
N ILE A 238 -5.40 -19.08 11.79
CA ILE A 238 -6.20 -19.21 10.56
C ILE A 238 -7.03 -20.49 10.61
N ILE A 239 -8.33 -20.35 10.36
CA ILE A 239 -9.26 -21.45 10.14
C ILE A 239 -9.29 -21.78 8.64
N CYS A 240 -9.85 -20.86 7.85
CA CYS A 240 -10.01 -21.01 6.41
C CYS A 240 -10.36 -19.65 5.78
N ALA A 241 -10.50 -19.64 4.45
CA ALA A 241 -11.21 -18.57 3.76
C ALA A 241 -12.68 -18.96 3.55
N GLY A 242 -13.56 -17.98 3.39
CA GLY A 242 -14.97 -18.19 3.08
C GLY A 242 -15.42 -17.33 1.93
N ARG A 243 -15.93 -17.98 0.89
CA ARG A 243 -16.49 -17.33 -0.29
C ARG A 243 -17.95 -17.00 -0.06
N ILE A 244 -18.32 -15.76 -0.32
CA ILE A 244 -19.70 -15.30 -0.22
C ILE A 244 -20.51 -15.94 -1.35
N LYS A 245 -21.61 -16.60 -1.00
CA LYS A 245 -22.55 -17.17 -1.97
C LYS A 245 -23.29 -16.00 -2.63
N GLN A 246 -23.14 -15.84 -3.95
CA GLN A 246 -23.88 -14.85 -4.73
C GLN A 246 -25.33 -15.28 -4.93
#